data_AF-A0A8C7LE52-F1
#
_entry.id   AF-A0A8C7LE52-F1
#
_cell.length_a   1.000
_cell.length_b   1.000
_cell.length_c   1.000
_cell.angle_alpha   90.00
_cell.angle_beta   90.00
_cell.angle_gamma   90.00
#
_symmetry.space_group_name_H-M   'P 1'
#
loop_
_entity.id
_entity.type
_entity.pdbx_description
1 polymer ?
#
loop_
_entity_poly.entity_id
_entity_poly.type
_entity_poly.pdbx_seq_one_letter_code
_entity_poly.pdbx_strand_id
1 'polypeptide(L)'
;MQHCKVPKNTVASINLKLKMFGTTKTLSRADRPAKLTNRGRRALVSEVTKNPMVTLTELLSSFVEMGEHSRRTTISAALHQSGLYGRVVRRKPLLGKRHMTARLEFAKRHLKDSQTMRNKTLWSDETKIELFGLNAKHHIWRKPGTISTVKHSGGSIMLWGCFSEAGTWRLVRIEAKMNSAKYRDIIDENLLQSTQDIRVGRRYTFQQNNDPKDTAKTTQEWLRDKSLNVLEWPSQSPDLNPIEHLWRSLKIAVQRHSPSNLTELERICREEWEKLPKYTCAKLVASYPTRCYNRC
;
A
#
# COMPACT_ATOMS: atom_id res chain seq x y z
N MET A 1 15.38 5.72 -69.06
CA MET A 1 15.15 6.40 -67.77
C MET A 1 13.66 6.62 -67.60
N GLN A 2 13.04 6.02 -66.58
CA GLN A 2 11.60 6.11 -66.34
C GLN A 2 11.19 7.57 -66.10
N HIS A 3 10.37 8.13 -66.99
CA HIS A 3 9.75 9.44 -66.79
C HIS A 3 8.90 9.39 -65.52
N CYS A 4 9.36 10.06 -64.47
CA CYS A 4 8.60 10.21 -63.23
C CYS A 4 7.34 11.02 -63.53
N LYS A 5 6.16 10.38 -63.51
CA LYS A 5 4.84 10.98 -63.78
C LYS A 5 4.38 11.87 -62.61
N VAL A 6 5.17 12.86 -62.23
CA VAL A 6 4.80 13.82 -61.18
C VAL A 6 4.20 15.07 -61.83
N PRO A 7 2.98 15.49 -61.47
CA PRO A 7 2.37 16.70 -62.02
C PRO A 7 3.24 17.94 -61.79
N LYS A 8 3.35 18.82 -62.80
CA LYS A 8 4.14 20.07 -62.72
C LYS A 8 3.73 20.95 -61.53
N ASN A 9 2.44 20.97 -61.17
CA ASN A 9 1.92 21.71 -60.02
C ASN A 9 2.47 21.20 -58.69
N THR A 10 2.72 19.89 -58.57
CA THR A 10 3.31 19.27 -57.38
C THR A 10 4.78 19.68 -57.24
N VAL A 11 5.54 19.69 -58.35
CA VAL A 11 6.93 20.16 -58.37
C VAL A 11 7.02 21.64 -57.98
N ALA A 12 6.13 22.48 -58.52
CA ALA A 12 6.06 23.90 -58.17
C ALA A 12 5.74 24.12 -56.68
N SER A 13 4.77 23.35 -56.15
CA SER A 13 4.39 23.41 -54.72
C SER A 13 5.51 22.98 -53.78
N ILE A 14 6.27 21.95 -54.16
CA ILE A 14 7.44 21.48 -53.39
C ILE A 14 8.56 22.53 -53.43
N ASN A 15 8.85 23.14 -54.59
CA ASN A 15 9.87 24.18 -54.71
C ASN A 15 9.51 25.43 -53.89
N LEU A 16 8.24 25.85 -53.91
CA LEU A 16 7.76 26.99 -53.13
C LEU A 16 7.89 26.72 -51.63
N LYS A 17 7.54 25.51 -51.20
CA LYS A 17 7.69 25.07 -49.82
C LYS A 17 9.16 24.97 -49.37
N LEU A 18 10.04 24.47 -50.24
CA LEU A 18 11.48 24.42 -49.98
C LEU A 18 12.06 25.83 -49.80
N LYS A 19 11.63 26.79 -50.61
CA LYS A 19 12.01 28.21 -50.46
C LYS A 19 11.50 28.84 -49.16
N MET A 20 10.29 28.53 -48.73
CA MET A 20 9.68 29.15 -47.54
C MET A 20 10.11 28.51 -46.21
N PHE A 21 10.26 27.19 -46.15
CA PHE A 21 10.45 26.46 -44.89
C PHE A 21 11.73 25.61 -44.87
N GLY A 22 12.55 25.64 -45.93
CA GLY A 22 13.82 24.89 -46.00
C GLY A 22 13.66 23.36 -46.01
N THR A 23 12.45 22.83 -46.26
CA THR A 23 12.16 21.39 -46.16
C THR A 23 11.21 20.90 -47.25
N THR A 24 11.50 19.71 -47.77
CA THR A 24 10.61 18.97 -48.68
C THR A 24 9.66 18.02 -47.94
N LYS A 25 9.90 17.78 -46.64
CA LYS A 25 9.05 16.89 -45.81
C LYS A 25 7.67 17.50 -45.60
N THR A 26 6.62 16.69 -45.59
CA THR A 26 5.25 17.12 -45.25
C THR A 26 5.25 17.81 -43.88
N LEU A 27 4.75 19.06 -43.82
CA LEU A 27 4.64 19.80 -42.56
C LEU A 27 3.44 19.28 -41.79
N SER A 28 3.49 19.36 -40.46
CA SER A 28 2.33 19.11 -39.63
C SER A 28 1.21 20.06 -40.05
N ARG A 29 0.02 19.50 -40.30
CA ARG A 29 -1.17 20.30 -40.57
C ARG A 29 -1.55 21.05 -39.30
N ALA A 30 -2.19 22.21 -39.46
CA ALA A 30 -2.78 22.91 -38.32
C ALA A 30 -3.76 21.96 -37.63
N ASP A 31 -3.50 21.67 -36.36
CA ASP A 31 -4.37 20.81 -35.58
C ASP A 31 -5.73 21.46 -35.38
N ARG A 32 -6.74 20.64 -35.14
CA ARG A 32 -8.06 21.11 -34.78
C ARG A 32 -7.95 22.05 -33.58
N PRO A 33 -8.59 23.24 -33.60
CA PRO A 33 -8.59 24.15 -32.46
C PRO A 33 -8.99 23.43 -31.17
N ALA A 34 -8.22 23.62 -30.11
CA ALA A 34 -8.51 23.04 -28.81
C ALA A 34 -9.86 23.56 -28.31
N LYS A 35 -10.71 22.66 -27.81
CA LYS A 35 -12.02 23.02 -27.26
C LYS A 35 -11.93 23.83 -25.96
N LEU A 36 -10.80 23.76 -25.27
CA LEU A 36 -10.53 24.45 -24.02
C LEU A 36 -9.51 25.56 -24.29
N THR A 37 -9.73 26.75 -23.74
CA THR A 37 -8.74 27.83 -23.85
C THR A 37 -7.50 27.52 -23.01
N ASN A 38 -6.37 28.16 -23.33
CA ASN A 38 -5.17 28.06 -22.49
C ASN A 38 -5.39 28.62 -21.07
N ARG A 39 -6.32 29.57 -20.91
CA ARG A 39 -6.72 30.10 -19.60
C ARG A 39 -7.54 29.06 -18.83
N GLY A 40 -8.54 28.47 -19.48
CA GLY A 40 -9.32 27.36 -18.95
C GLY A 40 -8.43 26.20 -18.51
N ARG A 41 -7.46 25.78 -19.32
CA ARG A 41 -6.55 24.68 -18.95
C ARG A 41 -5.76 24.99 -17.67
N ARG A 42 -5.24 26.22 -17.54
CA ARG A 42 -4.48 26.64 -16.36
C ARG A 42 -5.37 26.74 -15.12
N ALA A 43 -6.59 27.27 -15.26
CA ALA A 43 -7.55 27.32 -14.16
C ALA A 43 -7.87 25.90 -13.66
N LEU A 44 -8.04 24.96 -14.59
CA LEU A 44 -8.35 23.57 -14.28
C LEU A 44 -7.22 22.87 -13.51
N VAL A 45 -5.99 23.04 -13.96
CA VAL A 45 -4.81 22.49 -13.27
C VAL A 45 -4.64 23.14 -11.89
N SER A 46 -4.83 24.45 -11.78
CA SER A 46 -4.76 25.17 -10.50
C SER A 46 -5.80 24.65 -9.50
N GLU A 47 -7.05 24.47 -9.94
CA GLU A 47 -8.15 24.01 -9.08
C GLU A 47 -7.88 22.61 -8.54
N VAL A 48 -7.49 21.67 -9.41
CA VAL A 48 -7.14 20.31 -8.99
C VAL A 48 -5.89 20.26 -8.11
N THR A 49 -4.94 21.19 -8.30
CA THR A 49 -3.74 21.25 -7.46
C THR A 49 -4.07 21.77 -6.05
N LYS A 50 -4.97 22.76 -5.94
CA LYS A 50 -5.43 23.30 -4.65
C LYS A 50 -6.36 22.34 -3.91
N ASN A 51 -7.27 21.71 -4.64
CA ASN A 51 -8.23 20.74 -4.12
C ASN A 51 -8.18 19.43 -4.93
N PRO A 52 -7.27 18.50 -4.59
CA PRO A 52 -7.16 17.23 -5.30
C PRO A 52 -8.38 16.32 -5.20
N MET A 53 -9.34 16.63 -4.33
CA MET A 53 -10.58 15.89 -4.13
C MET A 53 -11.73 16.35 -5.03
N VAL A 54 -11.54 17.46 -5.76
CA VAL A 54 -12.56 18.04 -6.62
C VAL A 54 -13.04 17.04 -7.66
N THR A 55 -14.35 16.87 -7.76
CA THR A 55 -14.93 15.92 -8.70
C THR A 55 -15.00 16.52 -10.10
N LEU A 56 -15.03 15.66 -11.11
CA LEU A 56 -15.17 16.10 -12.50
C LEU A 56 -16.50 16.82 -12.76
N THR A 57 -17.50 16.60 -11.90
CA THR A 57 -18.78 17.32 -11.92
C THR A 57 -18.64 18.73 -11.33
N GLU A 58 -17.93 18.88 -10.21
CA GLU A 58 -17.63 20.20 -9.61
C GLU A 58 -16.76 21.07 -10.54
N LEU A 59 -15.78 20.45 -11.21
CA LEU A 59 -14.99 21.13 -12.25
C LEU A 59 -15.84 21.57 -13.44
N LEU A 60 -16.92 20.86 -13.76
CA LEU A 60 -17.83 21.31 -14.82
C LEU A 60 -18.65 22.52 -14.36
N SER A 61 -19.20 22.48 -13.14
CA SER A 61 -20.01 23.58 -12.61
C SER A 61 -19.22 24.88 -12.53
N SER A 62 -18.00 24.83 -11.98
CA SER A 62 -17.11 26.00 -11.92
C SER A 62 -16.73 26.56 -13.31
N PHE A 63 -16.62 25.71 -14.33
CA PHE A 63 -16.33 26.16 -15.69
C PHE A 63 -17.53 26.80 -16.40
N VAL A 64 -18.73 26.30 -16.12
CA VAL A 64 -19.97 26.94 -16.58
C VAL A 64 -20.10 28.35 -15.98
N GLU A 65 -19.77 28.52 -14.70
CA GLU A 65 -19.74 29.84 -14.03
C GLU A 65 -18.71 30.79 -14.65
N MET A 66 -17.58 30.27 -15.14
CA MET A 66 -16.56 31.05 -15.85
C MET A 66 -16.90 31.33 -17.33
N GLY A 67 -18.07 30.91 -17.82
CA GLY A 67 -18.50 31.11 -19.21
C GLY A 67 -17.83 30.16 -20.22
N GLU A 68 -17.19 29.08 -19.76
CA GLU A 68 -16.60 28.04 -20.62
C GLU A 68 -17.45 26.76 -20.61
N HIS A 69 -18.21 26.54 -21.68
CA HIS A 69 -18.97 25.29 -21.85
C HIS A 69 -18.07 24.15 -22.34
N SER A 70 -17.71 23.25 -21.42
CA SER A 70 -16.89 22.08 -21.72
C SER A 70 -17.60 20.77 -21.41
N ARG A 71 -17.23 19.70 -22.13
CA ARG A 71 -17.69 18.34 -21.83
C ARG A 71 -16.74 17.64 -20.85
N ARG A 72 -17.25 16.69 -20.05
CA ARG A 72 -16.46 15.84 -19.13
C ARG A 72 -15.19 15.28 -19.79
N THR A 73 -15.33 14.77 -21.01
CA THR A 73 -14.22 14.18 -21.78
C THR A 73 -13.13 15.21 -22.14
N THR A 74 -13.51 16.47 -22.35
CA THR A 74 -12.57 17.55 -22.68
C THR A 74 -11.75 17.94 -21.45
N ILE A 75 -12.41 18.05 -20.29
CA ILE A 75 -11.76 18.30 -19.01
C ILE A 75 -10.80 17.16 -18.64
N SER A 76 -11.26 15.91 -18.76
CA SER A 76 -10.42 14.74 -18.48
C SER A 76 -9.21 14.66 -19.42
N ALA A 77 -9.38 14.96 -20.70
CA ALA A 77 -8.27 14.99 -21.66
C ALA A 77 -7.26 16.10 -21.31
N ALA A 78 -7.73 17.28 -20.93
CA ALA A 78 -6.86 18.40 -20.53
C ALA A 78 -6.06 18.08 -19.25
N LEU A 79 -6.69 17.38 -18.28
CA LEU A 79 -6.00 16.87 -17.08
C LEU A 79 -4.94 15.85 -17.43
N HIS A 80 -5.28 14.87 -18.28
CA HIS A 80 -4.33 13.83 -18.70
C HIS A 80 -3.14 14.42 -19.47
N GLN A 81 -3.38 15.41 -20.35
CA GLN A 81 -2.32 16.15 -21.03
C GLN A 81 -1.40 16.91 -20.06
N SER A 82 -1.91 17.24 -18.87
CA SER A 82 -1.16 17.90 -17.79
C SER A 82 -0.58 16.89 -16.79
N GLY A 83 -0.64 15.59 -17.07
CA GLY A 83 -0.12 14.53 -16.19
C GLY A 83 -0.98 14.24 -14.95
N LEU A 84 -2.17 14.84 -14.84
CA LEU A 84 -3.09 14.65 -13.73
C LEU A 84 -4.11 13.57 -14.09
N TYR A 85 -4.24 12.55 -13.23
CA TYR A 85 -5.14 11.43 -13.46
C TYR A 85 -6.01 11.17 -12.24
N GLY A 86 -7.26 10.77 -12.49
CA GLY A 86 -8.12 10.24 -11.44
C GLY A 86 -7.48 9.04 -10.75
N ARG A 87 -7.41 9.07 -9.43
CA ARG A 87 -6.90 7.98 -8.58
C ARG A 87 -7.82 7.80 -7.39
N VAL A 88 -7.93 6.56 -6.91
CA VAL A 88 -8.62 6.28 -5.66
C VAL A 88 -7.76 6.77 -4.50
N VAL A 89 -8.33 7.63 -3.66
CA VAL A 89 -7.66 8.14 -2.46
C VAL A 89 -7.29 6.98 -1.55
N ARG A 90 -6.02 6.92 -1.14
CA ARG A 90 -5.58 5.97 -0.11
C ARG A 90 -5.99 6.52 1.25
N ARG A 91 -6.83 5.78 1.98
CA ARG A 91 -7.12 6.09 3.38
C ARG A 91 -5.82 5.94 4.18
N LYS A 92 -5.36 7.04 4.75
CA LYS A 92 -4.22 7.07 5.67
C LYS A 92 -4.73 7.57 7.02
N PRO A 93 -4.26 7.02 8.15
CA PRO A 93 -4.56 7.59 9.45
C PRO A 93 -4.03 9.04 9.49
N LEU A 94 -4.81 9.94 10.07
CA LEU A 94 -4.36 11.31 10.29
C LEU A 94 -3.32 11.29 11.42
N LEU A 95 -2.07 11.61 11.09
CA LEU A 95 -0.97 11.66 12.04
C LEU A 95 -0.84 13.07 12.61
N GLY A 96 -0.77 13.18 13.93
CA GLY A 96 -0.40 14.44 14.58
C GLY A 96 1.08 14.77 14.34
N LYS A 97 1.45 16.05 14.46
CA LYS A 97 2.84 16.53 14.27
C LYS A 97 3.85 15.74 15.11
N ARG A 98 3.52 15.43 16.37
CA ARG A 98 4.35 14.60 17.27
C ARG A 98 4.64 13.21 16.70
N HIS A 99 3.63 12.54 16.15
CA HIS A 99 3.81 11.22 15.55
C HIS A 99 4.65 11.29 14.27
N MET A 100 4.48 12.33 13.46
CA MET A 100 5.29 12.54 12.26
C MET A 100 6.78 12.72 12.61
N THR A 101 7.09 13.56 13.59
CA THR A 101 8.48 13.78 14.03
C THR A 101 9.11 12.49 14.56
N ALA A 102 8.43 11.79 15.47
CA ALA A 102 8.93 10.54 16.04
C ALA A 102 9.17 9.45 14.97
N ARG A 103 8.26 9.34 13.99
CA ARG A 103 8.41 8.43 12.86
C ARG A 103 9.63 8.77 12.00
N LEU A 104 9.83 10.07 11.70
CA LEU A 104 10.96 10.52 10.90
C LEU A 104 12.29 10.30 11.60
N GLU A 105 12.37 10.56 12.90
CA GLU A 105 13.56 10.29 13.71
C GLU A 105 13.88 8.80 13.76
N PHE A 106 12.86 7.97 14.02
CA PHE A 106 12.97 6.52 13.97
C PHE A 106 13.52 6.05 12.61
N ALA A 107 12.89 6.45 11.50
CA ALA A 107 13.33 6.05 10.16
C ALA A 107 14.77 6.48 9.86
N LYS A 108 15.16 7.71 10.21
CA LYS A 108 16.53 8.20 10.02
C LYS A 108 17.56 7.37 10.79
N ARG A 109 17.22 6.95 12.02
CA ARG A 109 18.08 6.11 12.87
C ARG A 109 18.23 4.71 12.27
N HIS A 110 17.11 4.06 11.94
CA HIS A 110 17.08 2.67 11.49
C HIS A 110 17.46 2.47 10.01
N LEU A 111 17.53 3.54 9.22
CA LEU A 111 18.17 3.52 7.90
C LEU A 111 19.64 3.11 7.97
N LYS A 112 20.34 3.48 9.06
CA LYS A 112 21.75 3.16 9.29
C LYS A 112 21.99 1.75 9.82
N ASP A 113 20.94 1.02 10.20
CA ASP A 113 21.08 -0.33 10.74
C ASP A 113 21.73 -1.27 9.72
N SER A 114 22.59 -2.18 10.21
CA SER A 114 23.16 -3.22 9.37
C SER A 114 22.12 -4.27 9.00
N GLN A 115 22.33 -4.96 7.87
CA GLN A 115 21.46 -6.07 7.48
C GLN A 115 21.42 -7.17 8.55
N THR A 116 22.54 -7.44 9.21
CA THR A 116 22.63 -8.42 10.30
C THR A 116 21.72 -8.09 11.48
N MET A 117 21.59 -6.80 11.85
CA MET A 117 20.66 -6.41 12.91
C MET A 117 19.21 -6.67 12.49
N ARG A 118 18.85 -6.31 11.25
CA ARG A 118 17.50 -6.50 10.71
C ARG A 118 17.12 -7.97 10.59
N ASN A 119 18.07 -8.82 10.19
CA ASN A 119 17.86 -10.27 10.11
C ASN A 119 17.58 -10.90 11.49
N LYS A 120 18.07 -10.26 12.55
CA LYS A 120 17.86 -10.66 13.95
C LYS A 120 16.65 -9.98 14.59
N THR A 121 15.88 -9.17 13.85
CA THR A 121 14.64 -8.58 14.34
C THR A 121 13.49 -9.57 14.17
N LEU A 122 12.79 -9.83 15.28
CA LEU A 122 11.55 -10.59 15.29
C LEU A 122 10.39 -9.60 15.21
N TRP A 123 9.71 -9.58 14.06
CA TRP A 123 8.56 -8.72 13.80
C TRP A 123 7.30 -9.41 14.27
N SER A 124 6.52 -8.76 15.12
CA SER A 124 5.28 -9.31 15.67
C SER A 124 4.13 -8.34 15.53
N ASP A 125 2.91 -8.88 15.45
CA ASP A 125 1.68 -8.09 15.39
C ASP A 125 0.44 -8.97 15.59
N GLU A 126 -0.71 -8.34 15.81
CA GLU A 126 -2.01 -8.99 15.85
C GLU A 126 -2.83 -8.70 14.59
N THR A 127 -3.56 -9.69 14.08
CA THR A 127 -4.55 -9.48 13.01
C THR A 127 -5.89 -10.13 13.32
N LYS A 128 -6.97 -9.43 12.96
CA LYS A 128 -8.32 -10.00 12.85
C LYS A 128 -8.54 -10.57 11.45
N ILE A 129 -9.10 -11.77 11.37
CA ILE A 129 -9.58 -12.38 10.13
C ILE A 129 -11.05 -12.75 10.30
N GLU A 130 -11.89 -12.27 9.38
CA GLU A 130 -13.34 -12.48 9.41
C GLU A 130 -13.73 -13.69 8.57
N LEU A 131 -14.69 -14.50 9.02
CA LEU A 131 -15.14 -15.68 8.28
C LEU A 131 -15.81 -15.31 6.94
N PHE A 132 -16.74 -14.35 6.98
CA PHE A 132 -17.48 -13.86 5.81
C PHE A 132 -17.17 -12.39 5.49
N GLY A 133 -16.04 -11.88 5.95
CA GLY A 133 -15.61 -10.50 5.68
C GLY A 133 -14.89 -10.37 4.34
N LEU A 134 -14.93 -9.16 3.76
CA LEU A 134 -14.10 -8.78 2.61
C LEU A 134 -12.63 -8.62 3.07
N ASN A 135 -11.97 -9.73 3.40
CA ASN A 135 -10.57 -9.75 3.82
C ASN A 135 -9.61 -9.27 2.71
N ALA A 136 -10.07 -9.25 1.45
CA ALA A 136 -9.42 -8.62 0.31
C ALA A 136 -10.45 -7.92 -0.62
N LYS A 137 -10.02 -6.86 -1.31
CA LYS A 137 -10.82 -6.18 -2.35
C LYS A 137 -10.82 -7.03 -3.63
N HIS A 138 -11.98 -7.53 -4.03
CA HIS A 138 -12.17 -8.24 -5.30
C HIS A 138 -12.99 -7.40 -6.27
N HIS A 139 -12.65 -7.47 -7.55
CA HIS A 139 -13.50 -6.98 -8.63
C HIS A 139 -14.46 -8.09 -9.03
N ILE A 140 -15.77 -7.84 -8.97
CA ILE A 140 -16.81 -8.81 -9.28
C ILE A 140 -17.58 -8.30 -10.51
N TRP A 141 -17.82 -9.17 -11.50
CA TRP A 141 -18.65 -8.88 -12.67
C TRP A 141 -20.10 -9.32 -12.39
N ARG A 142 -21.09 -8.43 -12.53
CA ARG A 142 -22.50 -8.74 -12.26
C ARG A 142 -23.50 -7.77 -12.89
N LYS A 143 -24.76 -8.22 -13.02
CA LYS A 143 -25.92 -7.41 -13.43
C LYS A 143 -26.35 -6.46 -12.28
N PRO A 144 -26.99 -5.30 -12.56
CA PRO A 144 -27.47 -4.38 -11.53
C PRO A 144 -28.59 -5.03 -10.69
N GLY A 145 -28.48 -4.93 -9.35
CA GLY A 145 -29.44 -5.51 -8.39
C GLY A 145 -28.84 -6.65 -7.56
N THR A 146 -29.10 -6.61 -6.25
CA THR A 146 -28.77 -7.60 -5.20
C THR A 146 -27.28 -7.78 -4.81
N ILE A 147 -26.89 -7.23 -3.65
CA ILE A 147 -26.06 -7.96 -2.67
C ILE A 147 -26.85 -7.96 -1.37
N SER A 148 -27.15 -9.13 -0.83
CA SER A 148 -27.27 -9.28 0.62
C SER A 148 -25.86 -9.21 1.20
N THR A 149 -25.40 -8.00 1.56
CA THR A 149 -24.21 -7.86 2.40
C THR A 149 -24.55 -8.51 3.73
N VAL A 150 -23.87 -9.59 4.10
CA VAL A 150 -24.08 -10.21 5.40
C VAL A 150 -23.69 -9.17 6.46
N LYS A 151 -24.68 -8.58 7.15
CA LYS A 151 -24.47 -7.56 8.19
C LYS A 151 -23.69 -8.10 9.40
N HIS A 152 -23.59 -9.42 9.52
CA HIS A 152 -22.87 -10.12 10.57
C HIS A 152 -21.89 -11.10 9.93
N SER A 153 -20.60 -10.73 9.91
CA SER A 153 -19.50 -11.68 9.64
C SER A 153 -19.71 -12.86 10.57
N GLY A 154 -19.79 -14.11 10.06
CA GLY A 154 -20.07 -15.34 10.82
C GLY A 154 -19.01 -15.70 11.86
N GLY A 155 -18.68 -14.76 12.73
CA GLY A 155 -17.51 -14.71 13.58
C GLY A 155 -16.25 -14.18 12.89
N SER A 156 -15.25 -13.97 13.73
CA SER A 156 -13.89 -13.62 13.35
C SER A 156 -12.94 -14.21 14.38
N ILE A 157 -11.73 -14.52 13.95
CA ILE A 157 -10.65 -14.91 14.86
C ILE A 157 -9.62 -13.79 14.94
N MET A 158 -9.05 -13.63 16.13
CA MET A 158 -7.88 -12.78 16.36
C MET A 158 -6.65 -13.69 16.43
N LEU A 159 -5.61 -13.35 15.68
CA LEU A 159 -4.38 -14.11 15.58
C LEU A 159 -3.21 -13.22 15.99
N TRP A 160 -2.29 -13.78 16.77
CA TRP A 160 -0.96 -13.22 16.99
C TRP A 160 0.05 -14.07 16.22
N GLY A 161 1.01 -13.43 15.58
CA GLY A 161 2.11 -14.13 14.96
C GLY A 161 3.35 -13.27 14.86
N CYS A 162 4.47 -13.94 14.60
CA CYS A 162 5.73 -13.26 14.38
C CYS A 162 6.53 -13.93 13.26
N PHE A 163 7.47 -13.18 12.70
CA PHE A 163 8.38 -13.69 11.68
C PHE A 163 9.73 -12.98 11.74
N SER A 164 10.74 -13.64 11.19
CA SER A 164 12.10 -13.12 11.03
C SER A 164 12.56 -13.34 9.59
N GLU A 165 13.80 -12.97 9.27
CA GLU A 165 14.40 -13.29 7.97
C GLU A 165 14.36 -14.80 7.67
N ALA A 166 14.54 -15.64 8.69
CA ALA A 166 14.56 -17.09 8.58
C ALA A 166 13.19 -17.72 8.25
N GLY A 167 12.09 -16.98 8.39
CA GLY A 167 10.74 -17.48 8.14
C GLY A 167 9.71 -17.05 9.18
N THR A 168 8.51 -17.57 9.01
CA THR A 168 7.38 -17.45 9.94
C THR A 168 7.58 -18.32 11.17
N TRP A 169 7.15 -17.80 12.32
CA TRP A 169 7.14 -18.51 13.59
C TRP A 169 5.71 -18.99 13.87
N ARG A 170 5.43 -19.55 15.05
CA ARG A 170 4.09 -20.06 15.37
C ARG A 170 3.02 -18.96 15.32
N LEU A 171 1.84 -19.35 14.82
CA LEU A 171 0.64 -18.53 14.79
C LEU A 171 -0.28 -18.95 15.94
N VAL A 172 -0.69 -18.00 16.78
CA VAL A 172 -1.49 -18.26 17.98
C VAL A 172 -2.84 -17.58 17.88
N ARG A 173 -3.91 -18.33 18.14
CA ARG A 173 -5.26 -17.77 18.25
C ARG A 173 -5.46 -17.13 19.63
N ILE A 174 -6.00 -15.91 19.61
CA ILE A 174 -6.38 -15.18 20.81
C ILE A 174 -7.90 -15.37 21.01
N GLU A 175 -8.30 -16.08 22.05
CA GLU A 175 -9.71 -16.43 22.29
C GLU A 175 -10.55 -15.31 22.92
N ALA A 176 -9.90 -14.32 23.56
CA ALA A 176 -10.57 -13.24 24.27
C ALA A 176 -9.85 -11.91 24.09
N LYS A 177 -10.37 -10.82 24.68
CA LYS A 177 -9.66 -9.54 24.71
C LYS A 177 -8.29 -9.76 25.38
N MET A 178 -7.21 -9.50 24.65
CA MET A 178 -5.86 -9.73 25.14
C MET A 178 -5.53 -8.73 26.26
N ASN A 179 -5.12 -9.26 27.41
CA ASN A 179 -4.58 -8.46 28.51
C ASN A 179 -3.05 -8.65 28.59
N SER A 180 -2.39 -7.86 29.42
CA SER A 180 -0.92 -7.91 29.59
C SER A 180 -0.41 -9.28 30.05
N ALA A 181 -1.16 -10.02 30.88
CA ALA A 181 -0.76 -11.37 31.31
C ALA A 181 -0.76 -12.37 30.16
N LYS A 182 -1.88 -12.50 29.44
CA LYS A 182 -1.98 -13.36 28.26
C LYS A 182 -0.97 -13.00 27.18
N TYR A 183 -0.67 -11.71 27.03
CA TYR A 183 0.37 -11.26 26.11
C TYR A 183 1.75 -11.82 26.49
N ARG A 184 2.14 -11.74 27.77
CA ARG A 184 3.39 -12.33 28.27
C ARG A 184 3.42 -13.83 28.06
N ASP A 185 2.33 -14.53 28.35
CA ASP A 185 2.24 -15.99 28.19
C ASP A 185 2.43 -16.39 26.71
N ILE A 186 1.76 -15.68 25.79
CA ILE A 186 1.91 -15.88 24.34
C ILE A 186 3.37 -15.64 23.93
N ILE A 187 4.00 -14.57 24.38
CA ILE A 187 5.41 -14.32 24.03
C ILE A 187 6.28 -15.44 24.60
N ASP A 188 6.12 -15.82 25.86
CA ASP A 188 6.98 -16.82 26.50
C ASP A 188 6.89 -18.17 25.79
N GLU A 189 5.68 -18.65 25.52
CA GLU A 189 5.46 -19.91 24.81
C GLU A 189 6.03 -19.89 23.39
N ASN A 190 5.84 -18.79 22.66
CA ASN A 190 6.35 -18.67 21.29
C ASN A 190 7.87 -18.54 21.24
N LEU A 191 8.49 -17.79 22.18
CA LEU A 191 9.93 -17.63 22.26
C LEU A 191 10.61 -18.94 22.66
N LEU A 192 10.11 -19.62 23.69
CA LEU A 192 10.69 -20.88 24.17
C LEU A 192 10.72 -21.95 23.07
N GLN A 193 9.60 -22.16 22.39
CA GLN A 193 9.52 -23.20 21.36
C GLN A 193 10.33 -22.85 20.11
N SER A 194 10.31 -21.59 19.68
CA SER A 194 10.97 -21.18 18.43
C SER A 194 12.48 -21.07 18.54
N THR A 195 13.04 -20.89 19.74
CA THR A 195 14.51 -21.01 19.95
C THR A 195 15.02 -22.43 19.71
N GLN A 196 14.15 -23.44 19.75
CA GLN A 196 14.47 -24.83 19.40
C GLN A 196 14.33 -25.07 17.89
N ASP A 197 13.32 -24.47 17.24
CA ASP A 197 12.99 -24.71 15.83
C ASP A 197 13.81 -23.86 14.84
N ILE A 198 14.21 -22.65 15.26
CA ILE A 198 14.89 -21.68 14.40
C ILE A 198 16.20 -21.29 15.08
N ARG A 199 17.33 -21.55 14.42
CA ARG A 199 18.68 -21.16 14.85
C ARG A 199 18.89 -19.64 14.83
N VAL A 200 17.94 -18.85 15.31
CA VAL A 200 18.15 -17.44 15.61
C VAL A 200 19.08 -17.43 16.82
N GLY A 201 20.32 -16.98 16.62
CA GLY A 201 21.31 -16.93 17.69
C GLY A 201 20.77 -16.19 18.94
N ARG A 202 21.42 -16.41 20.09
CA ARG A 202 21.02 -15.96 21.44
C ARG A 202 20.77 -14.44 21.64
N ARG A 203 20.81 -13.62 20.58
CA ARG A 203 20.59 -12.17 20.62
C ARG A 203 19.72 -11.73 19.45
N TYR A 204 18.41 -11.68 19.68
CA TYR A 204 17.43 -11.10 18.75
C TYR A 204 16.84 -9.82 19.35
N THR A 205 16.35 -8.96 18.47
CA THR A 205 15.60 -7.76 18.85
C THR A 205 14.12 -8.03 18.61
N PHE A 206 13.31 -7.93 19.65
CA PHE A 206 11.87 -8.13 19.58
C PHE A 206 11.17 -6.82 19.22
N GLN A 207 10.41 -6.81 18.13
CA GLN A 207 9.54 -5.69 17.81
C GLN A 207 8.12 -6.00 18.30
N GLN A 208 7.56 -5.04 19.05
CA GLN A 208 6.16 -5.02 19.47
C GLN A 208 5.56 -3.63 19.17
N ASN A 209 4.23 -3.53 19.21
CA ASN A 209 3.55 -2.26 19.06
C ASN A 209 3.56 -1.47 20.40
N ASN A 210 3.17 -0.20 20.35
CA ASN A 210 3.00 0.63 21.56
C ASN A 210 1.55 0.58 22.07
N ASP A 211 0.93 -0.60 22.09
CA ASP A 211 -0.39 -0.75 22.70
C ASP A 211 -0.24 -0.66 24.24
N PRO A 212 -1.21 -0.07 24.97
CA PRO A 212 -1.22 -0.09 26.43
C PRO A 212 -0.82 -1.41 27.09
N LYS A 213 -1.18 -2.56 26.50
CA LYS A 213 -0.83 -3.89 27.02
C LYS A 213 0.67 -4.22 26.90
N ASP A 214 1.30 -3.72 25.84
CA ASP A 214 2.72 -3.94 25.49
C ASP A 214 3.61 -3.00 26.34
N THR A 215 3.12 -1.78 26.60
CA THR A 215 3.82 -0.74 27.39
C THR A 215 3.52 -0.80 28.89
N ALA A 216 2.66 -1.71 29.35
CA ALA A 216 2.34 -1.85 30.76
C ALA A 216 3.61 -2.12 31.58
N LYS A 217 3.69 -1.51 32.78
CA LYS A 217 4.88 -1.62 33.66
C LYS A 217 5.29 -3.07 33.92
N THR A 218 4.31 -3.94 34.18
CA THR A 218 4.51 -5.37 34.42
C THR A 218 5.01 -6.12 33.18
N THR A 219 4.56 -5.74 31.97
CA THR A 219 5.10 -6.28 30.71
C THR A 219 6.55 -5.83 30.53
N GLN A 220 6.85 -4.55 30.77
CA GLN A 220 8.20 -4.00 30.60
C GLN A 220 9.20 -4.57 31.61
N GLU A 221 8.79 -4.80 32.86
CA GLU A 221 9.58 -5.50 33.88
C GLU A 221 9.89 -6.93 33.44
N TRP A 222 8.87 -7.69 33.02
CA TRP A 222 9.05 -9.05 32.54
C TRP A 222 9.97 -9.15 31.31
N LEU A 223 9.86 -8.22 30.36
CA LEU A 223 10.76 -8.16 29.19
C LEU A 223 12.23 -7.94 29.60
N ARG A 224 12.46 -7.11 30.64
CA ARG A 224 13.80 -6.91 31.21
C ARG A 224 14.31 -8.17 31.92
N ASP A 225 13.47 -8.83 32.71
CA ASP A 225 13.85 -10.06 33.42
C ASP A 225 14.20 -11.19 32.44
N LYS A 226 13.50 -11.27 31.30
CA LYS A 226 13.80 -12.19 30.19
C LYS A 226 15.01 -11.75 29.35
N SER A 227 15.64 -10.62 29.65
CA SER A 227 16.76 -10.05 28.89
C SER A 227 16.45 -9.85 27.40
N LEU A 228 15.20 -9.48 27.09
CA LEU A 228 14.75 -9.25 25.72
C LEU A 228 15.06 -7.81 25.29
N ASN A 229 15.78 -7.68 24.18
CA ASN A 229 16.02 -6.37 23.57
C ASN A 229 14.77 -5.96 22.77
N VAL A 230 14.04 -4.94 23.24
CA VAL A 230 12.84 -4.45 22.56
C VAL A 230 13.19 -3.32 21.60
N LEU A 231 12.71 -3.42 20.36
CA LEU A 231 12.86 -2.35 19.37
C LEU A 231 12.01 -1.15 19.79
N GLU A 232 12.61 0.03 19.90
CA GLU A 232 11.86 1.29 20.03
C GLU A 232 10.92 1.42 18.83
N TRP A 233 9.62 1.62 19.04
CA TRP A 233 8.65 1.70 17.95
C TRP A 233 7.92 3.04 17.96
N PRO A 234 7.72 3.72 16.80
CA PRO A 234 6.91 4.92 16.74
C PRO A 234 5.41 4.58 16.71
N SER A 235 4.61 5.24 17.54
CA SER A 235 3.16 5.04 17.58
C SER A 235 2.48 5.28 16.22
N GLN A 236 1.36 4.58 15.97
CA GLN A 236 0.58 4.65 14.72
C GLN A 236 1.41 4.36 13.45
N SER A 237 2.27 3.33 13.50
CA SER A 237 3.16 2.99 12.38
C SER A 237 3.03 1.57 11.81
N PRO A 238 1.81 1.10 11.51
CA PRO A 238 1.63 -0.23 10.91
C PRO A 238 2.33 -0.34 9.56
N ASP A 239 2.43 0.75 8.80
CA ASP A 239 3.09 0.77 7.50
C ASP A 239 4.61 0.57 7.55
N LEU A 240 5.22 0.75 8.72
CA LEU A 240 6.62 0.38 8.97
C LEU A 240 6.76 -1.11 9.30
N ASN A 241 5.75 -1.76 9.88
CA ASN A 241 5.83 -3.17 10.25
C ASN A 241 5.74 -4.07 8.99
N PRO A 242 6.79 -4.86 8.65
CA PRO A 242 6.76 -5.69 7.46
C PRO A 242 5.76 -6.86 7.56
N ILE A 243 5.34 -7.27 8.77
CA ILE A 243 4.40 -8.39 8.96
C ILE A 243 3.03 -8.10 8.35
N GLU A 244 2.65 -6.83 8.22
CA GLU A 244 1.41 -6.41 7.55
C GLU A 244 1.32 -6.91 6.11
N HIS A 245 2.47 -7.12 5.45
CA HIS A 245 2.48 -7.75 4.12
C HIS A 245 2.18 -9.25 4.19
N LEU A 246 2.65 -9.95 5.22
CA LEU A 246 2.32 -11.36 5.45
C LEU A 246 0.86 -11.53 5.83
N TRP A 247 0.29 -10.65 6.66
CA TRP A 247 -1.14 -10.65 6.96
C TRP A 247 -2.00 -10.49 5.72
N ARG A 248 -1.61 -9.62 4.80
CA ARG A 248 -2.32 -9.48 3.52
C ARG A 248 -2.25 -10.77 2.70
N SER A 249 -1.07 -11.38 2.59
CA SER A 249 -0.92 -12.65 1.85
C SER A 249 -1.74 -13.77 2.47
N LEU A 250 -1.72 -13.89 3.80
CA LEU A 250 -2.50 -14.88 4.55
C LEU A 250 -4.00 -14.68 4.31
N LYS A 251 -4.51 -13.46 4.46
CA LYS A 251 -5.93 -13.14 4.23
C LYS A 251 -6.41 -13.50 2.83
N ILE A 252 -5.58 -13.25 1.81
CA ILE A 252 -5.88 -13.62 0.43
C ILE A 252 -5.93 -15.14 0.27
N ALA A 253 -4.95 -15.87 0.84
CA ALA A 253 -4.88 -17.31 0.75
C ALA A 253 -6.06 -17.99 1.46
N VAL A 254 -6.34 -17.61 2.70
CA VAL A 254 -7.48 -18.10 3.50
C VAL A 254 -8.80 -17.87 2.77
N GLN A 255 -9.00 -16.69 2.16
CA GLN A 255 -10.24 -16.41 1.43
C GLN A 255 -10.43 -17.31 0.20
N ARG A 256 -9.36 -17.79 -0.45
CA ARG A 256 -9.47 -18.70 -1.59
C ARG A 256 -10.03 -20.06 -1.19
N HIS A 257 -9.77 -20.49 0.04
CA HIS A 257 -10.31 -21.74 0.60
C HIS A 257 -11.78 -21.63 1.01
N SER A 258 -12.32 -20.40 1.15
CA SER A 258 -13.72 -20.15 1.52
C SER A 258 -14.20 -20.93 2.76
N PRO A 259 -13.56 -20.72 3.93
CA PRO A 259 -13.91 -21.46 5.16
C PRO A 259 -15.39 -21.29 5.53
N SER A 260 -15.98 -22.37 6.02
CA SER A 260 -17.41 -22.45 6.37
C SER A 260 -17.70 -22.12 7.84
N ASN A 261 -16.71 -22.30 8.73
CA ASN A 261 -16.82 -22.11 10.17
C ASN A 261 -15.49 -21.65 10.80
N LEU A 262 -15.52 -21.26 12.08
CA LEU A 262 -14.34 -20.69 12.76
C LEU A 262 -13.22 -21.70 13.02
N THR A 263 -13.56 -22.98 13.25
CA THR A 263 -12.56 -24.04 13.46
C THR A 263 -11.79 -24.31 12.17
N GLU A 264 -12.52 -24.39 11.05
CA GLU A 264 -11.93 -24.52 9.72
C GLU A 264 -11.10 -23.28 9.35
N LEU A 265 -11.61 -22.08 9.65
CA LEU A 265 -10.88 -20.83 9.45
C LEU A 265 -9.53 -20.83 10.17
N GLU A 266 -9.51 -21.23 11.45
CA GLU A 266 -8.27 -21.32 12.22
C GLU A 266 -7.29 -22.33 11.64
N ARG A 267 -7.77 -23.53 11.30
CA ARG A 267 -6.94 -24.59 10.69
C ARG A 267 -6.28 -24.10 9.40
N ILE A 268 -7.07 -23.51 8.49
CA ILE A 268 -6.56 -22.97 7.22
C ILE A 268 -5.58 -21.83 7.46
N CYS A 269 -5.82 -20.96 8.44
CA CYS A 269 -4.88 -19.89 8.77
C CYS A 269 -3.52 -20.45 9.18
N ARG A 270 -3.48 -21.51 10.00
CA ARG A 270 -2.22 -22.16 10.40
C ARG A 270 -1.52 -22.80 9.22
N GLU A 271 -2.24 -23.57 8.41
CA GLU A 271 -1.67 -24.25 7.22
C GLU A 271 -1.11 -23.26 6.19
N GLU A 272 -1.84 -22.19 5.88
CA GLU A 272 -1.38 -21.17 4.93
C GLU A 272 -0.22 -20.35 5.48
N TRP A 273 -0.16 -20.14 6.80
CA TRP A 273 0.94 -19.45 7.46
C TRP A 273 2.25 -20.25 7.43
N GLU A 274 2.19 -21.57 7.61
CA GLU A 274 3.33 -22.47 7.49
C GLU A 274 3.83 -22.60 6.04
N LYS A 275 2.93 -22.48 5.06
CA LYS A 275 3.28 -22.46 3.62
C LYS A 275 3.94 -21.16 3.16
N LEU A 276 3.97 -20.10 3.98
CA LEU A 276 4.56 -18.83 3.57
C LEU A 276 6.06 -19.02 3.27
N PRO A 277 6.54 -18.70 2.05
CA PRO A 277 7.92 -18.98 1.69
C PRO A 277 8.91 -18.18 2.54
N LYS A 278 9.95 -18.86 3.06
CA LYS A 278 11.06 -18.22 3.79
C LYS A 278 11.73 -17.11 2.97
N TYR A 279 11.87 -17.30 1.66
CA TYR A 279 12.37 -16.28 0.74
C TYR A 279 11.53 -14.99 0.77
N THR A 280 10.20 -15.09 0.90
CA THR A 280 9.32 -13.92 1.04
C THR A 280 9.62 -13.16 2.32
N CYS A 281 9.83 -13.87 3.43
CA CYS A 281 10.23 -13.29 4.71
C CYS A 281 11.57 -12.54 4.60
N ALA A 282 12.59 -13.20 4.05
CA ALA A 282 13.90 -12.60 3.84
C ALA A 282 13.84 -11.34 2.96
N LYS A 283 13.08 -11.40 1.87
CA LYS A 283 12.87 -10.24 0.98
C LYS A 283 12.17 -9.08 1.69
N LEU A 284 11.20 -9.35 2.56
CA LEU A 284 10.51 -8.32 3.34
C LEU A 284 11.49 -7.61 4.29
N VAL A 285 12.32 -8.37 5.01
CA VAL A 285 13.35 -7.83 5.91
C VAL A 285 14.41 -7.04 5.13
N ALA A 286 14.89 -7.55 4.00
CA ALA A 286 15.84 -6.84 3.13
C ALA A 286 15.27 -5.52 2.57
N SER A 287 13.96 -5.47 2.32
CA SER A 287 13.27 -4.26 1.82
C SER A 287 13.00 -3.19 2.89
N TYR A 288 13.29 -3.48 4.16
CA TYR A 288 12.97 -2.59 5.28
C TYR A 288 13.54 -1.16 5.16
N PRO A 289 14.79 -0.94 4.68
CA PRO A 289 15.31 0.43 4.49
C PRO A 289 14.47 1.27 3.56
N THR A 290 14.01 0.66 2.46
CA THR A 290 13.13 1.29 1.48
C THR A 290 11.78 1.66 2.10
N ARG A 291 11.32 0.91 3.11
CA ARG A 291 10.12 1.28 3.88
C ARG A 291 10.38 2.51 4.74
N CYS A 292 11.48 2.53 5.51
CA CYS A 292 11.86 3.69 6.31
C CYS A 292 12.00 4.96 5.46
N TYR A 293 12.57 4.86 4.26
CA TYR A 293 12.76 6.00 3.35
C TYR A 293 11.44 6.53 2.76
N ASN A 294 10.51 5.66 2.35
CA ASN A 294 9.31 6.07 1.61
C ASN A 294 8.07 6.35 2.47
N ARG A 295 8.11 6.01 3.76
CA ARG A 295 6.92 5.98 4.64
C ARG A 295 6.98 6.97 5.81
N CYS A 296 8.05 7.74 5.91
CA CYS A 296 8.21 8.84 6.86
C CYS A 296 8.35 10.15 6.09
#